data_AF-A0A955EVZ9-F1
#
_entry.id   AF-A0A955EVZ9-F1
#
_cell.length_a   1.000
_cell.length_b   1.000
_cell.length_c   1.000
_cell.angle_alpha   90.00
_cell.angle_beta   90.00
_cell.angle_gamma   90.00
#
_symmetry.space_group_name_H-M   'P 1'
#
loop_
_entity.id
_entity.type
_entity.pdbx_description
1 polymer ?
#
loop_
_entity_poly.entity_id
_entity_poly.type
_entity_poly.pdbx_seq_one_letter_code
_entity_poly.pdbx_strand_id
1 'polypeptide(L)'
;MARKKASEGAVSRVRDVLTTSRGRWLLRIGGGALLLLVVGFVVQATRAQAWSMPAYRLTPKTLRVEGLPSWLDGYGKALFDPRWFARATGPFSVSIYDPQAEAVITERVERHPLVERASLVTLRYPNEAHVRVQLREPVASISFAVADGKTVSYLLGADQTLLPLDPYRGLLQRRRHPLPQLSGIGLRPPVRRTATGWDIVIGSPWRDGEDDRVEEAVAAAQTAARLEQDLGGLVTVQAIDVARFTRTGRLRSDEQHAEVELTVIGPPQRPGGPRVQRVVLWGRTTRAAHEVVGESGYGRKVERLKKLLSQPNAPARLEVRWDA
;
A
#
# COMPACT_ATOMS: atom_id res chain seq x y z
N MET A 1 -4.16 -70.93 39.93
CA MET A 1 -4.35 -70.13 41.16
C MET A 1 -3.19 -69.19 41.54
N ALA A 2 -2.00 -69.25 40.91
CA ALA A 2 -0.85 -68.40 41.29
C ALA A 2 -0.92 -66.92 40.84
N ARG A 3 -1.67 -66.58 39.78
CA ARG A 3 -1.80 -65.18 39.30
C ARG A 3 -2.61 -64.26 40.23
N LYS A 4 -3.56 -64.80 41.02
CA LYS A 4 -4.41 -64.01 41.94
C LYS A 4 -3.65 -63.54 43.20
N LYS A 5 -2.73 -64.36 43.72
CA LYS A 5 -1.91 -64.01 44.89
C LYS A 5 -0.84 -62.96 44.58
N ALA A 6 -0.31 -62.94 43.36
CA ALA A 6 0.66 -61.93 42.93
C ALA A 6 0.04 -60.53 42.80
N SER A 7 -1.23 -60.42 42.38
CA SER A 7 -1.94 -59.15 42.32
C SER A 7 -2.34 -58.62 43.71
N GLU A 8 -2.73 -59.48 44.65
CA GLU A 8 -3.09 -59.07 46.02
C GLU A 8 -1.87 -58.53 46.81
N GLY A 9 -0.70 -59.17 46.67
CA GLY A 9 0.54 -58.71 47.30
C GLY A 9 1.17 -57.47 46.68
N ALA A 10 0.80 -57.12 45.45
CA ALA A 10 1.19 -55.85 44.81
C ALA A 10 0.26 -54.71 45.27
N VAL A 11 -1.04 -54.98 45.41
CA VAL A 11 -2.03 -54.00 45.89
C VAL A 11 -1.80 -53.66 47.37
N SER A 12 -1.42 -54.62 48.22
CA SER A 12 -1.09 -54.33 49.62
C SER A 12 0.16 -53.47 49.77
N ARG A 13 1.21 -53.74 48.99
CA ARG A 13 2.46 -52.96 49.00
C ARG A 13 2.27 -51.53 48.50
N VAL A 14 1.43 -51.31 47.49
CA VAL A 14 1.06 -49.95 47.06
C VAL A 14 0.33 -49.24 48.19
N ARG A 15 -0.62 -49.90 48.87
CA ARG A 15 -1.36 -49.32 49.99
C ARG A 15 -0.45 -48.93 51.16
N ASP A 16 0.54 -49.76 51.50
CA ASP A 16 1.49 -49.47 52.57
C ASP A 16 2.39 -48.28 52.23
N VAL A 17 2.87 -48.19 50.99
CA VAL A 17 3.65 -47.02 50.52
C VAL A 17 2.79 -45.74 50.63
N LEU A 18 1.51 -45.80 50.27
CA LEU A 18 0.59 -44.65 50.34
C LEU A 18 0.27 -44.15 51.75
N THR A 19 0.45 -44.97 52.79
CA THR A 19 0.23 -44.55 54.19
C THR A 19 1.40 -43.76 54.79
N THR A 20 2.60 -43.87 54.21
CA THR A 20 3.81 -43.16 54.67
C THR A 20 3.81 -41.67 54.29
N SER A 21 4.51 -40.83 55.07
CA SER A 21 4.63 -39.40 54.80
C SER A 21 5.19 -39.10 53.40
N ARG A 22 6.12 -39.94 52.92
CA ARG A 22 6.69 -39.86 51.56
C ARG A 22 5.69 -40.29 50.48
N GLY A 23 4.91 -41.35 50.70
CA GLY A 23 3.87 -41.78 49.75
C GLY A 23 2.70 -40.81 49.63
N ARG A 24 2.28 -40.17 50.73
CA ARG A 24 1.27 -39.09 50.68
C ARG A 24 1.77 -37.86 49.91
N TRP A 25 3.06 -37.52 50.04
CA TRP A 25 3.67 -36.43 49.28
C TRP A 25 3.75 -36.76 47.78
N LEU A 26 4.18 -37.97 47.42
CA LEU A 26 4.16 -38.46 46.03
C LEU A 26 2.75 -38.51 45.43
N LEU A 27 1.73 -38.89 46.20
CA LEU A 27 0.34 -38.92 45.74
C LEU A 27 -0.22 -37.50 45.56
N ARG A 28 0.19 -36.53 46.38
CA ARG A 28 -0.15 -35.11 46.17
C ARG A 28 0.50 -34.53 44.92
N ILE A 29 1.76 -34.86 44.67
CA ILE A 29 2.47 -34.42 43.45
C ILE A 29 1.89 -35.11 42.21
N GLY A 30 1.67 -36.42 42.27
CA GLY A 30 1.04 -37.18 41.19
C GLY A 30 -0.39 -36.71 40.91
N GLY A 31 -1.17 -36.43 41.97
CA GLY A 31 -2.51 -35.85 41.85
C GLY A 31 -2.49 -34.43 41.29
N GLY A 32 -1.54 -33.59 41.70
CA GLY A 32 -1.34 -32.25 41.14
C GLY A 32 -0.93 -32.29 39.67
N ALA A 33 -0.01 -33.19 39.29
CA ALA A 33 0.39 -33.39 37.90
C ALA A 33 -0.77 -33.91 37.03
N LEU A 34 -1.57 -34.86 37.55
CA LEU A 34 -2.76 -35.36 36.87
C LEU A 34 -3.80 -34.25 36.69
N LEU A 35 -4.05 -33.44 37.72
CA LEU A 35 -4.96 -32.29 37.64
C LEU A 35 -4.49 -31.29 36.58
N LEU A 36 -3.20 -30.97 36.55
CA LEU A 36 -2.61 -30.08 35.54
C LEU A 36 -2.75 -30.66 34.13
N LEU A 37 -2.56 -31.97 33.95
CA LEU A 37 -2.77 -32.64 32.66
C LEU A 37 -4.24 -32.60 32.22
N VAL A 38 -5.18 -32.85 33.13
CA VAL A 38 -6.62 -32.79 32.84
C VAL A 38 -7.04 -31.36 32.49
N VAL A 39 -6.60 -30.36 33.25
CA VAL A 39 -6.85 -28.95 32.96
C VAL A 39 -6.25 -28.56 31.60
N GLY A 40 -5.00 -28.97 31.33
CA GLY A 40 -4.35 -28.75 30.04
C GLY A 40 -5.13 -29.37 28.88
N PHE A 41 -5.59 -30.61 29.04
CA PHE A 41 -6.41 -31.30 28.04
C PHE A 41 -7.76 -30.61 27.83
N VAL A 42 -8.47 -30.21 28.89
CA VAL A 42 -9.75 -29.49 28.78
C VAL A 42 -9.55 -28.13 28.10
N VAL A 43 -8.50 -27.38 28.44
CA VAL A 43 -8.17 -26.11 27.77
C VAL A 43 -7.85 -26.33 26.29
N GLN A 44 -7.13 -27.41 25.96
CA GLN A 44 -6.82 -27.75 24.56
C GLN A 44 -8.07 -28.18 23.78
N ALA A 45 -8.92 -29.03 24.36
CA ALA A 45 -10.16 -29.49 23.75
C ALA A 45 -11.17 -28.35 23.56
N THR A 46 -11.31 -27.46 24.55
CA THR A 46 -12.17 -26.28 24.45
C THR A 46 -11.65 -25.27 23.43
N ARG A 47 -10.33 -25.05 23.33
CA ARG A 47 -9.74 -24.24 22.25
C ARG A 47 -9.99 -24.86 20.87
N ALA A 48 -9.80 -26.16 20.72
CA ALA A 48 -10.07 -26.86 19.46
C ALA A 48 -11.55 -26.76 19.06
N GLN A 49 -12.47 -26.84 20.03
CA GLN A 49 -13.89 -26.65 19.76
C GLN A 49 -14.18 -25.18 19.41
N ALA A 50 -13.64 -24.22 20.16
CA ALA A 50 -13.79 -22.79 19.91
C ALA A 50 -13.24 -22.40 18.51
N TRP A 51 -12.16 -23.02 18.05
CA TRP A 51 -11.62 -22.79 16.69
C TRP A 51 -12.62 -23.05 15.57
N SER A 52 -13.56 -23.98 15.78
CA SER A 52 -14.56 -24.36 14.78
C SER A 52 -15.90 -23.62 14.92
N MET A 53 -16.16 -22.95 16.04
CA MET A 53 -17.44 -22.30 16.29
C MET A 53 -17.65 -21.06 15.41
N PRO A 54 -18.83 -20.91 14.77
CA PRO A 54 -19.16 -19.72 13.96
C PRO A 54 -19.09 -18.41 14.75
N ALA A 55 -19.38 -18.44 16.05
CA ALA A 55 -19.36 -17.28 16.93
C ALA A 55 -17.97 -16.63 17.07
N TYR A 56 -16.89 -17.35 16.74
CA TYR A 56 -15.50 -16.89 16.83
C TYR A 56 -14.85 -16.65 15.46
N ARG A 57 -15.65 -16.71 14.38
CA ARG A 57 -15.18 -16.52 13.01
C ARG A 57 -15.13 -15.04 12.64
N LEU A 58 -13.93 -14.59 12.30
CA LEU A 58 -13.64 -13.34 11.65
C LEU A 58 -13.94 -13.48 10.16
N THR A 59 -14.69 -12.53 9.63
CA THR A 59 -15.06 -12.44 8.21
C THR A 59 -14.88 -10.99 7.76
N PRO A 60 -14.90 -10.69 6.45
CA PRO A 60 -14.81 -9.30 6.00
C PRO A 60 -15.88 -8.37 6.62
N LYS A 61 -17.05 -8.91 6.97
CA LYS A 61 -18.15 -8.13 7.58
C LYS A 61 -17.87 -7.71 9.03
N THR A 62 -16.96 -8.42 9.69
CA THR A 62 -16.58 -8.17 11.09
C THR A 62 -15.27 -7.39 11.23
N LEU A 63 -14.69 -6.97 10.10
CA LEU A 63 -13.59 -6.03 10.10
C LEU A 63 -14.09 -4.61 10.37
N ARG A 64 -13.31 -3.86 11.15
CA ARG A 64 -13.45 -2.43 11.37
C ARG A 64 -12.16 -1.75 10.99
N VAL A 65 -12.25 -0.80 10.08
CA VAL A 65 -11.10 0.00 9.68
C VAL A 65 -11.03 1.23 10.56
N GLU A 66 -9.93 1.39 11.29
CA GLU A 66 -9.69 2.49 12.21
C GLU A 66 -8.69 3.50 11.64
N GLY A 67 -8.81 4.74 12.11
CA GLY A 67 -7.81 5.78 11.82
C GLY A 67 -7.80 6.25 10.37
N LEU A 68 -8.94 6.14 9.66
CA LEU A 68 -9.04 6.65 8.29
C LEU A 68 -8.69 8.15 8.25
N PRO A 69 -7.91 8.61 7.25
CA PRO A 69 -7.50 10.00 7.17
C PRO A 69 -8.69 10.97 7.11
N SER A 70 -8.53 12.14 7.73
CA SER A 70 -9.60 13.16 7.79
C SER A 70 -9.92 13.81 6.45
N TRP A 71 -9.07 13.63 5.44
CA TRP A 71 -9.29 14.10 4.07
C TRP A 71 -10.22 13.18 3.27
N LEU A 72 -10.43 11.94 3.73
CA LEU A 72 -11.32 11.00 3.08
C LEU A 72 -12.78 11.45 3.30
N ASP A 73 -13.49 11.68 2.21
CA ASP A 73 -14.88 12.13 2.25
C ASP A 73 -15.84 11.00 2.61
N GLY A 74 -17.15 11.29 2.65
CA GLY A 74 -18.17 10.28 2.96
C GLY A 74 -18.20 9.12 1.97
N TYR A 75 -17.93 9.39 0.69
CA TYR A 75 -17.88 8.35 -0.36
C TYR A 75 -16.67 7.43 -0.16
N GLY A 76 -15.48 8.00 0.04
CA GLY A 76 -14.25 7.25 0.31
C GLY A 76 -14.36 6.43 1.60
N LYS A 77 -14.96 6.98 2.67
CA LYS A 77 -15.22 6.25 3.91
C LYS A 77 -16.18 5.08 3.70
N ALA A 78 -17.22 5.25 2.89
CA ALA A 78 -18.18 4.19 2.58
C ALA A 78 -17.54 2.99 1.84
N LEU A 79 -16.41 3.16 1.15
CA LEU A 79 -15.67 2.04 0.56
C LEU A 79 -15.08 1.09 1.62
N PHE A 80 -14.84 1.60 2.83
CA PHE A 80 -14.39 0.81 3.99
C PHE A 80 -15.56 0.28 4.83
N ASP A 81 -16.80 0.53 4.44
CA ASP A 81 -17.95 -0.10 5.09
C ASP A 81 -17.91 -1.62 4.88
N PRO A 82 -18.32 -2.43 5.88
CA PRO A 82 -18.14 -3.88 5.82
C PRO A 82 -18.77 -4.58 4.61
N ARG A 83 -19.81 -3.98 4.01
CA ARG A 83 -20.47 -4.50 2.79
C ARG A 83 -19.62 -4.31 1.54
N TRP A 84 -19.01 -3.13 1.38
CA TRP A 84 -18.18 -2.77 0.23
C TRP A 84 -16.78 -3.34 0.37
N PHE A 85 -16.24 -3.24 1.58
CA PHE A 85 -14.94 -3.78 1.93
C PHE A 85 -14.85 -5.28 1.64
N ALA A 86 -15.89 -6.06 1.98
CA ALA A 86 -15.98 -7.48 1.68
C ALA A 86 -15.91 -7.82 0.18
N ARG A 87 -16.42 -6.95 -0.69
CA ARG A 87 -16.34 -7.15 -2.15
C ARG A 87 -14.92 -6.92 -2.65
N ALA A 88 -14.21 -5.96 -2.08
CA ALA A 88 -12.86 -5.60 -2.48
C ALA A 88 -11.80 -6.58 -1.96
N THR A 89 -11.88 -7.02 -0.71
CA THR A 89 -10.89 -7.95 -0.09
C THR A 89 -11.14 -9.41 -0.44
N GLY A 90 -12.32 -9.72 -0.99
CA GLY A 90 -12.79 -11.08 -1.23
C GLY A 90 -13.19 -11.83 0.05
N PRO A 91 -13.74 -13.05 -0.08
CA PRO A 91 -14.17 -13.85 1.06
C PRO A 91 -12.97 -14.44 1.82
N PHE A 92 -13.07 -14.44 3.15
CA PHE A 92 -12.23 -15.22 4.05
C PHE A 92 -13.02 -15.56 5.32
N SER A 93 -12.56 -16.59 6.04
CA SER A 93 -13.11 -16.98 7.35
C SER A 93 -12.00 -17.57 8.19
N VAL A 94 -11.63 -16.88 9.27
CA VAL A 94 -10.55 -17.29 10.19
C VAL A 94 -11.00 -17.17 11.63
N SER A 95 -10.52 -18.02 12.52
CA SER A 95 -10.89 -17.95 13.95
C SER A 95 -10.11 -16.85 14.65
N ILE A 96 -10.70 -16.15 15.62
CA ILE A 96 -9.95 -15.21 16.50
C ILE A 96 -8.81 -15.89 17.27
N TYR A 97 -8.87 -17.22 17.41
CA TYR A 97 -7.87 -18.03 18.11
C TYR A 97 -6.84 -18.66 17.16
N ASP A 98 -6.97 -18.46 15.85
CA ASP A 98 -6.00 -18.94 14.88
C ASP A 98 -4.73 -18.09 14.96
N PRO A 99 -3.54 -18.68 15.18
CA PRO A 99 -2.29 -17.93 15.24
C PRO A 99 -1.95 -17.20 13.92
N GLN A 100 -2.55 -17.59 12.80
CA GLN A 100 -2.39 -16.95 11.49
C GLN A 100 -3.48 -15.92 11.19
N ALA A 101 -4.44 -15.67 12.10
CA ALA A 101 -5.56 -14.77 11.87
C ALA A 101 -5.14 -13.37 11.44
N GLU A 102 -4.15 -12.80 12.14
CA GLU A 102 -3.63 -11.46 11.84
C GLU A 102 -2.97 -11.41 10.46
N ALA A 103 -2.16 -12.41 10.11
CA ALA A 103 -1.49 -12.49 8.81
C ALA A 103 -2.52 -12.61 7.68
N VAL A 104 -3.50 -13.49 7.83
CA VAL A 104 -4.60 -13.66 6.86
C VAL A 104 -5.40 -12.36 6.71
N ILE A 105 -5.75 -11.69 7.81
CA ILE A 105 -6.48 -10.42 7.74
C ILE A 105 -5.65 -9.35 7.05
N THR A 106 -4.38 -9.21 7.42
CA THR A 106 -3.44 -8.23 6.83
C THR A 106 -3.36 -8.44 5.32
N GLU A 107 -3.05 -9.66 4.88
CA GLU A 107 -2.95 -10.02 3.46
C GLU A 107 -4.26 -9.70 2.71
N ARG A 108 -5.42 -9.95 3.32
CA ARG A 108 -6.73 -9.70 2.70
C ARG A 108 -7.06 -8.23 2.63
N VAL A 109 -6.75 -7.46 3.66
CA VAL A 109 -6.97 -6.02 3.72
C VAL A 109 -6.09 -5.30 2.69
N GLU A 110 -4.84 -5.73 2.51
CA GLU A 110 -3.90 -5.14 1.55
C GLU A 110 -4.27 -5.38 0.07
N ARG A 111 -5.14 -6.36 -0.21
CA ARG A 111 -5.75 -6.52 -1.55
C ARG A 111 -6.75 -5.43 -1.90
N HIS A 112 -7.19 -4.62 -0.92
CA HIS A 112 -8.09 -3.51 -1.19
C HIS A 112 -7.38 -2.45 -2.06
N PRO A 113 -7.96 -1.98 -3.19
CA PRO A 113 -7.25 -1.12 -4.15
C PRO A 113 -6.71 0.20 -3.58
N LEU A 114 -7.32 0.71 -2.50
CA LEU A 114 -6.90 1.95 -1.84
C LEU A 114 -5.89 1.74 -0.71
N VAL A 115 -5.72 0.51 -0.22
CA VAL A 115 -4.87 0.22 0.95
C VAL A 115 -3.47 -0.07 0.48
N GLU A 116 -2.51 0.71 0.97
CA GLU A 116 -1.09 0.46 0.76
C GLU A 116 -0.59 -0.65 1.67
N ARG A 117 -0.92 -0.50 2.95
CA ARG A 117 -0.44 -1.36 4.01
C ARG A 117 -1.49 -1.49 5.10
N ALA A 118 -1.65 -2.69 5.63
CA ALA A 118 -2.40 -2.93 6.84
C ALA A 118 -1.44 -2.99 8.04
N SER A 119 -1.83 -2.35 9.14
CA SER A 119 -1.04 -2.31 10.37
C SER A 119 -1.95 -2.51 11.57
N LEU A 120 -1.39 -3.05 12.66
CA LEU A 120 -2.06 -3.17 13.95
C LEU A 120 -3.44 -3.86 13.84
N VAL A 121 -3.43 -5.19 13.66
CA VAL A 121 -4.65 -5.99 13.72
C VAL A 121 -4.95 -6.30 15.19
N THR A 122 -5.98 -5.65 15.74
CA THR A 122 -6.44 -5.95 17.11
C THR A 122 -7.68 -6.83 17.05
N LEU A 123 -7.54 -8.08 17.47
CA LEU A 123 -8.64 -9.03 17.55
C LEU A 123 -9.45 -8.80 18.84
N ARG A 124 -10.77 -8.61 18.71
CA ARG A 124 -11.69 -8.42 19.82
C ARG A 124 -12.71 -9.55 19.88
N TYR A 125 -12.88 -10.08 21.09
CA TYR A 125 -13.88 -11.09 21.37
C TYR A 125 -15.30 -10.51 21.19
N PRO A 126 -16.26 -11.29 20.65
CA PRO A 126 -16.10 -12.66 20.18
C PRO A 126 -15.61 -12.80 18.73
N ASN A 127 -15.85 -11.82 17.86
CA ASN A 127 -15.63 -11.98 16.42
C ASN A 127 -15.35 -10.68 15.66
N GLU A 128 -14.73 -9.69 16.29
CA GLU A 128 -14.42 -8.41 15.66
C GLU A 128 -12.90 -8.25 15.47
N ALA A 129 -12.48 -7.63 14.38
CA ALA A 129 -11.07 -7.28 14.19
C ALA A 129 -10.96 -5.83 13.75
N HIS A 130 -10.18 -5.06 14.50
CA HIS A 130 -9.89 -3.67 14.21
C HIS A 130 -8.56 -3.60 13.49
N VAL A 131 -8.54 -2.92 12.34
CA VAL A 131 -7.37 -2.84 11.47
C VAL A 131 -7.10 -1.38 11.16
N ARG A 132 -5.85 -0.94 11.36
CA ARG A 132 -5.40 0.36 10.90
C ARG A 132 -4.83 0.23 9.49
N VAL A 133 -5.25 1.09 8.58
CA VAL A 133 -4.78 1.06 7.19
C VAL A 133 -4.01 2.33 6.85
N GLN A 134 -2.94 2.17 6.09
CA GLN A 134 -2.30 3.24 5.34
C GLN A 134 -2.87 3.21 3.93
N LEU A 135 -3.32 4.37 3.43
CA LEU A 135 -3.89 4.49 2.09
C LEU A 135 -2.79 4.84 1.09
N ARG A 136 -2.91 4.35 -0.14
CA ARG A 136 -1.95 4.63 -1.23
C ARG A 136 -1.91 6.12 -1.53
N GLU A 137 -0.72 6.70 -1.58
CA GLU A 137 -0.58 8.12 -1.89
C GLU A 137 -0.42 8.36 -3.40
N PRO A 138 -1.27 9.20 -4.01
CA PRO A 138 -1.15 9.53 -5.42
C PRO A 138 0.01 10.53 -5.64
N VAL A 139 0.84 10.26 -6.64
CA VAL A 139 1.99 11.10 -7.04
C VAL A 139 1.73 11.91 -8.30
N ALA A 140 0.84 11.46 -9.17
CA ALA A 140 0.46 12.17 -10.39
C ALA A 140 -1.00 11.87 -10.79
N SER A 141 -1.55 12.71 -11.66
CA SER A 141 -2.78 12.40 -12.39
C SER A 141 -2.45 11.92 -13.80
N ILE A 142 -3.17 10.93 -14.29
CA ILE A 142 -3.01 10.39 -15.64
C ILE A 142 -4.36 10.34 -16.32
N SER A 143 -4.39 10.58 -17.63
CA SER A 143 -5.62 10.58 -18.42
C SER A 143 -5.49 9.62 -19.58
N PHE A 144 -6.50 8.77 -19.76
CA PHE A 144 -6.57 7.81 -20.85
C PHE A 144 -7.71 8.15 -21.79
N ALA A 145 -7.45 8.06 -23.10
CA ALA A 145 -8.51 8.06 -24.10
C ALA A 145 -9.20 6.68 -24.10
N VAL A 146 -10.52 6.68 -23.99
CA VAL A 146 -11.34 5.46 -24.16
C VAL A 146 -11.99 5.45 -25.54
N ALA A 147 -12.51 4.28 -25.95
CA ALA A 147 -12.97 4.01 -27.32
C ALA A 147 -13.97 5.03 -27.89
N ASP A 148 -14.71 5.75 -27.04
CA ASP A 148 -15.69 6.78 -27.43
C ASP A 148 -15.10 8.19 -27.58
N GLY A 149 -13.78 8.34 -27.62
CA GLY A 149 -13.09 9.64 -27.63
C GLY A 149 -13.18 10.40 -26.30
N LYS A 150 -13.88 9.85 -25.30
CA LYS A 150 -13.88 10.39 -23.94
C LYS A 150 -12.51 10.20 -23.30
N THR A 151 -12.13 11.14 -22.46
CA THR A 151 -10.94 11.04 -21.61
C THR A 151 -11.38 10.73 -20.19
N VAL A 152 -10.77 9.72 -19.59
CA VAL A 152 -11.00 9.36 -18.18
C VAL A 152 -9.72 9.59 -17.41
N SER A 153 -9.84 10.29 -16.28
CA SER A 153 -8.71 10.64 -15.42
C SER A 153 -8.63 9.71 -14.22
N TYR A 154 -7.42 9.25 -13.95
CA TYR A 154 -7.04 8.41 -12.82
C TYR A 154 -5.85 9.03 -12.09
N LEU A 155 -5.49 8.43 -10.97
CA LEU A 155 -4.31 8.79 -10.21
C LEU A 155 -3.28 7.67 -10.29
N LEU A 156 -2.00 8.03 -10.31
CA LEU A 156 -0.88 7.09 -10.23
C LEU A 156 -0.36 7.11 -8.79
N GLY A 157 -0.33 5.96 -8.14
CA GLY A 157 0.25 5.77 -6.80
C GLY A 157 1.77 5.73 -6.83
N ALA A 158 2.40 6.07 -5.70
CA ALA A 158 3.86 5.96 -5.53
C ALA A 158 4.36 4.52 -5.66
N ASP A 159 3.49 3.56 -5.37
CA ASP A 159 3.68 2.12 -5.48
C ASP A 159 3.35 1.58 -6.88
N GLN A 160 3.31 2.45 -7.88
CA GLN A 160 2.97 2.14 -9.26
C GLN A 160 1.51 1.71 -9.46
N THR A 161 0.62 1.76 -8.46
CA THR A 161 -0.77 1.32 -8.64
C THR A 161 -1.63 2.38 -9.33
N LEU A 162 -2.53 1.96 -10.21
CA LEU A 162 -3.58 2.85 -10.74
C LEU A 162 -4.71 3.03 -9.71
N LEU A 163 -5.02 4.28 -9.37
CA LEU A 163 -5.96 4.66 -8.32
C LEU A 163 -7.17 5.43 -8.90
N PRO A 164 -8.37 5.28 -8.32
CA PRO A 164 -9.55 6.04 -8.72
C PRO A 164 -9.43 7.50 -8.28
N LEU A 165 -10.01 8.44 -9.02
CA LEU A 165 -10.02 9.86 -8.64
C LEU A 165 -10.97 10.13 -7.46
N ASP A 166 -12.16 9.53 -7.47
CA ASP A 166 -13.27 9.94 -6.59
C ASP A 166 -12.95 9.86 -5.09
N PRO A 167 -12.37 8.78 -4.55
CA PRO A 167 -12.05 8.70 -3.12
C PRO A 167 -11.02 9.74 -2.66
N TYR A 168 -10.22 10.28 -3.58
CA TYR A 168 -9.15 11.24 -3.28
C TYR A 168 -9.58 12.69 -3.50
N ARG A 169 -10.83 12.98 -3.89
CA ARG A 169 -11.27 14.38 -4.12
C ARG A 169 -11.00 15.29 -2.93
N GLY A 170 -11.31 14.84 -1.72
CA GLY A 170 -11.05 15.60 -0.49
C GLY A 170 -9.56 15.83 -0.23
N LEU A 171 -8.68 14.89 -0.59
CA LEU A 171 -7.23 15.09 -0.57
C LEU A 171 -6.82 16.17 -1.56
N LEU A 172 -7.23 16.01 -2.83
CA LEU A 172 -6.84 16.90 -3.92
C LEU A 172 -7.29 18.36 -3.69
N GLN A 173 -8.44 18.57 -3.07
CA GLN A 173 -8.95 19.90 -2.71
C GLN A 173 -8.14 20.57 -1.60
N ARG A 174 -7.53 19.79 -0.69
CA ARG A 174 -6.74 20.31 0.43
C ARG A 174 -5.27 20.52 0.08
N ARG A 175 -4.78 19.92 -1.01
CA ARG A 175 -3.40 20.10 -1.44
C ARG A 175 -3.18 21.55 -1.84
N ARG A 176 -2.08 22.13 -1.35
CA ARG A 176 -1.61 23.47 -1.75
C ARG A 176 -1.29 23.54 -3.25
N HIS A 177 -0.81 22.43 -3.79
CA HIS A 177 -0.41 22.27 -5.18
C HIS A 177 -1.15 21.07 -5.78
N PRO A 178 -1.79 21.23 -6.96
CA PRO A 178 -2.44 20.12 -7.64
C PRO A 178 -1.41 19.05 -7.99
N LEU A 179 -1.85 17.80 -8.11
CA LEU A 179 -0.97 16.75 -8.62
C LEU A 179 -0.59 17.07 -10.07
N PRO A 180 0.67 16.86 -10.47
CA PRO A 180 1.08 17.07 -11.84
C PRO A 180 0.32 16.12 -12.77
N GLN A 181 -0.04 16.61 -13.95
CA GLN A 181 -0.59 15.79 -15.02
C GLN A 181 0.53 15.09 -15.78
N LEU A 182 0.51 13.77 -15.81
CA LEU A 182 1.45 12.93 -16.52
C LEU A 182 0.98 12.66 -17.95
N SER A 183 1.89 12.82 -18.92
CA SER A 183 1.65 12.54 -20.34
C SER A 183 2.88 11.98 -21.05
N GLY A 184 2.70 11.59 -22.32
CA GLY A 184 3.79 11.21 -23.23
C GLY A 184 4.30 9.78 -23.10
N ILE A 185 4.13 9.14 -21.96
CA ILE A 185 4.70 7.81 -21.72
C ILE A 185 3.96 6.64 -22.42
N GLY A 186 2.81 6.90 -23.06
CA GLY A 186 2.08 5.89 -23.82
C GLY A 186 1.50 4.74 -22.98
N LEU A 187 1.37 4.94 -21.66
CA LEU A 187 0.85 3.94 -20.73
C LEU A 187 -0.54 3.45 -21.14
N ARG A 188 -0.74 2.14 -21.01
CA ARG A 188 -2.02 1.48 -21.24
C ARG A 188 -2.59 1.00 -19.91
N PRO A 189 -3.80 1.42 -19.52
CA PRO A 189 -4.34 1.01 -18.23
C PRO A 189 -4.62 -0.50 -18.22
N PRO A 190 -4.55 -1.14 -17.04
CA PRO A 190 -5.05 -2.50 -16.89
C PRO A 190 -6.55 -2.53 -17.23
N VAL A 191 -6.93 -3.40 -18.16
CA VAL A 191 -8.34 -3.54 -18.59
C VAL A 191 -8.75 -5.00 -18.61
N ARG A 192 -10.02 -5.26 -18.35
CA ARG A 192 -10.65 -6.58 -18.42
C ARG A 192 -11.83 -6.53 -19.37
N ARG A 193 -11.98 -7.59 -20.17
CA ARG A 193 -13.16 -7.77 -21.01
C ARG A 193 -14.39 -8.08 -20.13
N THR A 194 -15.44 -7.31 -20.27
CA THR A 194 -16.75 -7.51 -19.65
C THR A 194 -17.80 -7.78 -20.73
N ALA A 195 -19.02 -8.14 -20.33
CA ALA A 195 -20.12 -8.40 -21.28
C ALA A 195 -20.46 -7.17 -22.14
N THR A 196 -20.14 -5.96 -21.65
CA THR A 196 -20.45 -4.68 -22.27
C THR A 196 -19.26 -4.01 -22.95
N GLY A 197 -18.05 -4.59 -22.89
CA GLY A 197 -16.85 -4.02 -23.51
C GLY A 197 -15.55 -4.28 -22.76
N TRP A 198 -14.71 -3.26 -22.68
CA TRP A 198 -13.46 -3.27 -21.91
C TRP A 198 -13.55 -2.28 -20.76
N ASP A 199 -13.34 -2.75 -19.53
CA ASP A 199 -13.36 -1.93 -18.33
C ASP A 199 -11.97 -1.85 -17.70
N ILE A 200 -11.59 -0.67 -17.19
CA ILE A 200 -10.33 -0.47 -16.47
C ILE A 200 -10.41 -1.12 -15.08
N VAL A 201 -9.40 -1.93 -14.72
CA VAL A 201 -9.36 -2.65 -13.46
C VAL A 201 -8.37 -1.99 -12.50
N ILE A 202 -8.92 -1.26 -11.54
CA ILE A 202 -8.16 -0.57 -10.49
C ILE A 202 -7.54 -1.59 -9.52
N GLY A 203 -6.30 -1.34 -9.10
CA GLY A 203 -5.57 -2.22 -8.17
C GLY A 203 -5.09 -3.53 -8.80
N SER A 204 -5.22 -3.69 -10.12
CA SER A 204 -4.58 -4.79 -10.86
C SER A 204 -3.17 -4.39 -11.30
N PRO A 205 -2.26 -5.37 -11.47
CA PRO A 205 -0.97 -5.11 -12.08
C PRO A 205 -1.15 -4.55 -13.48
N TRP A 206 -0.16 -3.80 -13.95
CA TRP A 206 -0.13 -3.30 -15.32
C TRP A 206 -0.01 -4.46 -16.31
N ARG A 207 -0.26 -4.16 -17.59
CA ARG A 207 -0.07 -5.16 -18.64
C ARG A 207 1.42 -5.48 -18.77
N ASP A 208 1.72 -6.74 -19.07
CA ASP A 208 3.08 -7.20 -19.33
C ASP A 208 3.82 -6.26 -20.29
N GLY A 209 5.02 -5.80 -19.89
CA GLY A 209 5.85 -4.89 -20.66
C GLY A 209 5.56 -3.39 -20.46
N GLU A 210 4.61 -3.02 -19.59
CA GLU A 210 4.40 -1.63 -19.18
C GLU A 210 5.15 -1.26 -17.88
N ASP A 211 5.67 -2.23 -17.12
CA ASP A 211 6.32 -1.99 -15.82
C ASP A 211 7.44 -0.94 -15.89
N ASP A 212 8.34 -1.05 -16.86
CA ASP A 212 9.42 -0.08 -17.09
C ASP A 212 8.89 1.35 -17.29
N ARG A 213 7.77 1.49 -18.01
CA ARG A 213 7.13 2.79 -18.26
C ARG A 213 6.45 3.31 -17.00
N VAL A 214 5.80 2.45 -16.24
CA VAL A 214 5.15 2.87 -14.99
C VAL A 214 6.19 3.32 -13.98
N GLU A 215 7.32 2.62 -13.89
CA GLU A 215 8.47 3.02 -13.08
C GLU A 215 9.01 4.40 -13.49
N GLU A 216 9.20 4.64 -14.78
CA GLU A 216 9.64 5.94 -15.30
C GLU A 216 8.65 7.07 -14.97
N ALA A 217 7.35 6.80 -15.13
CA ALA A 217 6.29 7.73 -14.75
C ALA A 217 6.32 8.08 -13.26
N VAL A 218 6.44 7.07 -12.39
CA VAL A 218 6.51 7.26 -10.94
C VAL A 218 7.79 8.03 -10.57
N ALA A 219 8.94 7.67 -11.14
CA ALA A 219 10.20 8.36 -10.89
C ALA A 219 10.13 9.83 -11.29
N ALA A 220 9.54 10.15 -12.44
CA ALA A 220 9.34 11.53 -12.89
C ALA A 220 8.40 12.31 -11.94
N ALA A 221 7.30 11.69 -11.50
CA ALA A 221 6.37 12.27 -10.54
C ALA A 221 6.99 12.53 -9.16
N GLN A 222 7.77 11.57 -8.65
CA GLN A 222 8.50 11.74 -7.39
C GLN A 222 9.58 12.83 -7.50
N THR A 223 10.27 12.91 -8.65
CA THR A 223 11.24 13.97 -8.91
C THR A 223 10.58 15.35 -8.92
N ALA A 224 9.40 15.48 -9.54
CA ALA A 224 8.61 16.69 -9.51
C ALA A 224 8.18 17.08 -8.09
N ALA A 225 7.68 16.12 -7.30
CA ALA A 225 7.29 16.35 -5.90
C ALA A 225 8.48 16.81 -5.04
N ARG A 226 9.63 16.14 -5.19
CA ARG A 226 10.88 16.54 -4.53
C ARG A 226 11.32 17.94 -4.94
N LEU A 227 11.23 18.27 -6.22
CA LEU A 227 11.57 19.59 -6.75
C LEU A 227 10.73 20.71 -6.13
N GLU A 228 9.42 20.50 -5.95
CA GLU A 228 8.55 21.46 -5.27
C GLU A 228 8.95 21.68 -3.82
N GLN A 229 9.30 20.60 -3.11
CA GLN A 229 9.77 20.63 -1.73
C GLN A 229 11.11 21.38 -1.60
N ASP A 230 12.10 21.03 -2.41
CA ASP A 230 13.46 21.58 -2.36
C ASP A 230 13.52 23.05 -2.83
N LEU A 231 12.53 23.48 -3.61
CA LEU A 231 12.32 24.87 -3.99
C LEU A 231 11.39 25.64 -3.05
N GLY A 232 10.94 25.04 -1.95
CA GLY A 232 10.17 25.71 -0.89
C GLY A 232 8.86 26.34 -1.38
N GLY A 233 8.25 25.77 -2.43
CA GLY A 233 7.05 26.34 -3.07
C GLY A 233 7.29 27.56 -3.97
N LEU A 234 8.56 27.86 -4.32
CA LEU A 234 8.90 28.83 -5.37
C LEU A 234 8.28 28.43 -6.71
N VAL A 235 8.19 27.13 -6.96
CA VAL A 235 7.57 26.56 -8.15
C VAL A 235 6.48 25.56 -7.80
N THR A 236 5.56 25.37 -8.75
CA THR A 236 4.58 24.29 -8.75
C THR A 236 4.67 23.56 -10.08
N VAL A 237 4.88 22.26 -10.08
CA VAL A 237 4.90 21.42 -11.27
C VAL A 237 3.46 21.08 -11.64
N GLN A 238 3.00 21.58 -12.80
CA GLN A 238 1.64 21.32 -13.29
C GLN A 238 1.54 20.11 -14.20
N ALA A 239 2.57 19.85 -15.00
CA ALA A 239 2.56 18.74 -15.93
C ALA A 239 3.96 18.14 -16.09
N ILE A 240 3.99 16.85 -16.37
CA ILE A 240 5.17 16.03 -16.59
C ILE A 240 4.96 15.32 -17.92
N ASP A 241 5.80 15.63 -18.90
CA ASP A 241 5.82 14.94 -20.19
C ASP A 241 7.09 14.09 -20.28
N VAL A 242 6.90 12.77 -20.40
CA VAL A 242 7.98 11.77 -20.46
C VAL A 242 8.23 11.30 -21.91
N ALA A 243 7.42 11.73 -22.91
CA ALA A 243 7.57 11.31 -24.31
C ALA A 243 8.79 11.91 -25.02
N ARG A 244 9.30 13.04 -24.54
CA ARG A 244 9.81 14.08 -25.45
C ARG A 244 11.28 14.00 -25.82
N PHE A 245 11.86 12.82 -26.12
CA PHE A 245 13.10 12.77 -26.92
C PHE A 245 13.13 11.64 -27.95
N THR A 246 12.70 11.94 -29.18
CA THR A 246 13.42 11.45 -30.37
C THR A 246 13.66 12.64 -31.30
N ARG A 247 14.91 13.03 -31.51
CA ARG A 247 15.25 13.95 -32.61
C ARG A 247 15.15 13.25 -33.98
N THR A 248 14.95 11.93 -34.02
CA THR A 248 15.12 11.12 -35.24
C THR A 248 14.16 9.93 -35.42
N GLY A 249 13.14 9.74 -34.57
CA GLY A 249 12.18 8.63 -34.73
C GLY A 249 12.79 7.22 -34.70
N ARG A 250 14.04 7.06 -34.25
CA ARG A 250 14.67 5.76 -34.01
C ARG A 250 15.01 5.66 -32.52
N LEU A 251 14.31 4.77 -31.83
CA LEU A 251 14.80 4.17 -30.60
C LEU A 251 16.09 3.43 -30.96
N ARG A 252 17.24 3.99 -30.58
CA ARG A 252 18.46 3.19 -30.48
C ARG A 252 18.25 2.22 -29.34
N SER A 253 18.44 0.93 -29.60
CA SER A 253 18.39 -0.17 -28.63
C SER A 253 19.27 0.05 -27.39
N ASP A 254 20.20 0.97 -27.50
CA ASP A 254 21.31 1.31 -26.62
C ASP A 254 21.06 2.61 -25.81
N GLU A 255 19.98 3.35 -26.11
CA GLU A 255 19.59 4.58 -25.39
C GLU A 255 18.10 4.52 -24.96
N GLN A 256 17.76 3.51 -24.14
CA GLN A 256 16.41 3.31 -23.59
C GLN A 256 16.11 4.23 -22.38
N HIS A 257 16.29 5.54 -22.52
CA HIS A 257 16.05 6.45 -21.39
C HIS A 257 15.20 7.64 -21.79
N ALA A 258 13.97 7.69 -21.27
CA ALA A 258 13.09 8.83 -21.44
C ALA A 258 13.66 10.07 -20.75
N GLU A 259 13.61 11.24 -21.41
CA GLU A 259 13.88 12.50 -20.74
C GLU A 259 12.57 13.19 -20.33
N VAL A 260 12.64 13.94 -19.23
CA VAL A 260 11.48 14.55 -18.59
C VAL A 260 11.41 16.05 -18.90
N GLU A 261 10.27 16.48 -19.41
CA GLU A 261 9.88 17.88 -19.55
C GLU A 261 8.86 18.22 -18.46
N LEU A 262 9.17 19.24 -17.65
CA LEU A 262 8.33 19.70 -16.56
C LEU A 262 7.71 21.04 -16.93
N THR A 263 6.39 21.15 -16.84
CA THR A 263 5.72 22.45 -16.88
C THR A 263 5.60 22.98 -15.46
N VAL A 264 6.26 24.09 -15.18
CA VAL A 264 6.31 24.70 -13.84
C VAL A 264 5.66 26.08 -13.84
N ILE A 265 4.90 26.38 -12.80
CA ILE A 265 4.47 27.75 -12.47
C ILE A 265 5.46 28.30 -11.47
N GLY A 266 6.23 29.32 -11.88
CA GLY A 266 7.18 30.03 -11.03
C GLY A 266 6.59 31.27 -10.36
N PRO A 267 7.43 32.00 -9.61
CA PRO A 267 7.04 33.26 -8.99
C PRO A 267 6.75 34.31 -10.09
N PRO A 268 6.01 35.39 -9.75
CA PRO A 268 5.81 36.47 -10.69
C PRO A 268 7.14 37.19 -11.00
N GLN A 269 7.31 37.66 -12.23
CA GLN A 269 8.53 38.37 -12.65
C GLN A 269 8.69 39.75 -11.98
N ARG A 270 7.60 40.33 -11.50
CA ARG A 270 7.57 41.59 -10.74
C ARG A 270 6.68 41.40 -9.51
N PRO A 271 6.97 42.10 -8.39
CA PRO A 271 6.09 42.08 -7.22
C PRO A 271 4.64 42.42 -7.62
N GLY A 272 3.69 41.56 -7.25
CA GLY A 272 2.26 41.72 -7.59
C GLY A 272 1.85 41.32 -9.02
N GLY A 273 2.79 40.87 -9.87
CA GLY A 273 2.48 40.40 -11.22
C GLY A 273 1.86 38.99 -11.27
N PRO A 274 1.42 38.52 -12.45
CA PRO A 274 0.97 37.15 -12.62
C PRO A 274 2.14 36.17 -12.48
N ARG A 275 1.86 34.99 -11.93
CA ARG A 275 2.82 33.88 -11.94
C ARG A 275 3.09 33.44 -13.38
N VAL A 276 4.33 33.04 -13.66
CA VAL A 276 4.75 32.69 -15.03
C VAL A 276 4.90 31.19 -15.16
N GLN A 277 4.17 30.64 -16.14
CA GLN A 277 4.34 29.26 -16.56
C GLN A 277 5.59 29.14 -17.44
N ARG A 278 6.42 28.14 -17.17
CA ARG A 278 7.65 27.84 -17.92
C ARG A 278 7.75 26.35 -18.17
N VAL A 279 8.42 26.00 -19.25
CA VAL A 279 8.78 24.62 -19.59
C VAL A 279 10.23 24.39 -19.17
N VAL A 280 10.48 23.36 -18.38
CA VAL A 280 11.81 23.00 -17.88
C VAL A 280 12.23 21.67 -18.49
N LEU A 281 13.32 21.66 -19.24
CA LEU A 281 13.96 20.45 -19.73
C LEU A 281 14.86 19.91 -18.62
N TRP A 282 14.32 18.97 -17.86
CA TRP A 282 14.98 18.40 -16.68
C TRP A 282 16.02 17.35 -17.08
N GLY A 283 15.73 16.57 -18.12
CA GLY A 283 16.57 15.46 -18.56
C GLY A 283 16.20 14.15 -17.88
N ARG A 284 17.18 13.27 -17.69
CA ARG A 284 17.01 11.93 -17.09
C ARG A 284 16.58 11.98 -15.62
N THR A 285 15.62 11.14 -15.25
CA THR A 285 15.33 10.72 -13.86
C THR A 285 15.76 9.27 -13.69
N THR A 286 16.63 8.97 -12.72
CA THR A 286 17.15 7.61 -12.54
C THR A 286 16.11 6.67 -11.93
N ARG A 287 16.01 5.45 -12.48
CA ARG A 287 15.18 4.36 -11.95
C ARG A 287 15.74 3.91 -10.60
N ALA A 288 15.07 4.22 -9.50
CA ALA A 288 15.27 3.52 -8.24
C ALA A 288 13.99 3.63 -7.40
N ALA A 289 13.17 2.58 -7.42
CA ALA A 289 11.93 2.52 -6.63
C ALA A 289 12.19 2.43 -5.11
N HIS A 290 13.44 2.18 -4.67
CA HIS A 290 13.74 1.90 -3.26
C HIS A 290 15.00 2.57 -2.70
N GLU A 291 15.75 3.35 -3.49
CA GLU A 291 16.85 4.18 -2.98
C GLU A 291 16.54 5.65 -3.29
N VAL A 292 16.71 6.50 -2.28
CA VAL A 292 16.53 7.96 -2.33
C VAL A 292 17.10 8.50 -3.65
N VAL A 293 16.21 8.88 -4.57
CA VAL A 293 16.43 9.43 -5.92
C VAL A 293 17.88 9.92 -6.10
N GLY A 294 18.74 9.01 -6.52
CA GLY A 294 20.15 9.22 -6.83
C GLY A 294 20.34 9.82 -8.22
N GLU A 295 19.50 10.80 -8.59
CA GLU A 295 19.66 11.47 -9.86
C GLU A 295 21.00 12.22 -9.85
N SER A 296 21.93 11.77 -10.70
CA SER A 296 23.26 12.37 -10.79
C SER A 296 23.14 13.87 -11.06
N GLY A 297 23.68 14.67 -10.15
CA GLY A 297 23.67 16.12 -10.27
C GLY A 297 22.34 16.80 -9.92
N TYR A 298 21.38 16.12 -9.29
CA TYR A 298 20.10 16.71 -8.86
C TYR A 298 20.25 18.08 -8.18
N GLY A 299 21.08 18.17 -7.13
CA GLY A 299 21.30 19.44 -6.42
C GLY A 299 21.83 20.55 -7.32
N ARG A 300 22.71 20.21 -8.28
CA ARG A 300 23.22 21.17 -9.28
C ARG A 300 22.14 21.60 -10.27
N LYS A 301 21.25 20.69 -10.69
CA LYS A 301 20.07 21.01 -11.52
C LYS A 301 19.11 21.94 -10.79
N VAL A 302 18.84 21.69 -9.51
CA VAL A 302 18.02 22.57 -8.67
C VAL A 302 18.64 23.97 -8.58
N GLU A 303 19.93 24.09 -8.28
CA GLU A 303 20.61 25.39 -8.21
C GLU A 303 20.63 26.12 -9.56
N ARG A 304 20.85 25.39 -10.67
CA ARG A 304 20.76 25.94 -12.02
C ARG A 304 19.34 26.45 -12.31
N LEU A 305 18.31 25.69 -11.95
CA LEU A 305 16.92 26.11 -12.12
C LEU A 305 16.60 27.34 -11.27
N LYS A 306 17.02 27.40 -10.00
CA LYS A 306 16.88 28.59 -9.13
C LYS A 306 17.51 29.81 -9.80
N LYS A 307 18.75 29.66 -10.28
CA LYS A 307 19.47 30.74 -10.97
C LYS A 307 18.72 31.20 -12.22
N LEU A 308 18.24 30.27 -13.06
CA LEU A 308 17.46 30.61 -14.25
C LEU A 308 16.13 31.30 -13.90
N LEU A 309 15.41 30.82 -12.90
CA LEU A 309 14.14 31.41 -12.46
C LEU A 309 14.31 32.82 -11.87
N SER A 310 15.47 33.12 -11.28
CA SER A 310 15.77 34.45 -10.75
C SER A 310 16.08 35.50 -11.81
N GLN A 311 16.32 35.10 -13.07
CA GLN A 311 16.63 36.04 -14.14
C GLN A 311 15.35 36.73 -14.64
N PRO A 312 15.32 38.08 -14.70
CA PRO A 312 14.13 38.83 -15.10
C PRO A 312 13.69 38.53 -16.55
N ASN A 313 14.63 38.20 -17.43
CA ASN A 313 14.40 37.87 -18.84
C ASN A 313 14.61 36.38 -19.15
N ALA A 314 14.44 35.50 -18.16
CA ALA A 314 14.59 34.08 -18.42
C ALA A 314 13.64 33.62 -19.55
N PRO A 315 14.08 32.71 -20.43
CA PRO A 315 13.26 32.22 -21.53
C PRO A 315 12.06 31.40 -21.03
N ALA A 316 11.00 31.33 -21.83
CA ALA A 316 9.82 30.51 -21.51
C ALA A 316 10.16 29.01 -21.37
N ARG A 317 11.21 28.57 -22.08
CA ARG A 317 11.77 27.23 -22.01
C ARG A 317 13.16 27.29 -21.36
N LEU A 318 13.33 26.59 -20.24
CA LEU A 318 14.54 26.55 -19.43
C LEU A 318 15.24 25.20 -19.62
N GLU A 319 16.52 25.26 -19.97
CA GLU A 319 17.33 24.06 -20.17
C GLU A 319 18.20 23.80 -18.94
N VAL A 320 17.84 22.75 -18.18
CA VAL A 320 18.48 22.39 -16.91
C VAL A 320 19.26 21.08 -17.04
N ARG A 321 19.12 20.36 -18.16
CA ARG A 321 19.89 19.15 -18.47
C ARG A 321 21.40 19.36 -18.33
N TRP A 322 22.07 18.26 -18.02
CA TRP A 322 23.52 18.17 -18.09
C TRP A 322 23.88 17.64 -19.48
N ASP A 323 24.78 18.32 -20.19
CA ASP A 323 25.44 17.75 -21.36
C ASP A 323 26.40 16.68 -20.84
N ALA A 324 26.16 15.42 -21.24
CA ALA A 324 26.97 14.27 -20.84
C ALA A 324 28.48 14.51 -21.02
#